data_AF-A0A934B5Q1-F1
#
_entry.id   AF-A0A934B5Q1-F1
#
_cell.length_a   1.000
_cell.length_b   1.000
_cell.length_c   1.000
_cell.angle_alpha   90.00
_cell.angle_beta   90.00
_cell.angle_gamma   90.00
#
_symmetry.space_group_name_H-M   'P 1'
#
loop_
_entity.id
_entity.type
_entity.pdbx_description
1 polymer ?
#
loop_
_entity_poly.entity_id
_entity_poly.type
_entity_poly.pdbx_seq_one_letter_code
_entity_poly.pdbx_strand_id
1 'polypeptide(L)' 'MIKKDYGQVSFYSYIYDAIIPKDHFLKRLQEAVDFGYVNETCEALYCEDFGRPGYEPLIMFKITF' A
#
# COMPACT_ATOMS: atom_id res chain seq x y z
N MET A 1 -1.69 12.56 -10.57
CA MET A 1 -1.59 12.78 -9.14
C MET A 1 -1.90 11.45 -8.46
N ILE A 2 -0.88 10.81 -7.90
CA ILE A 2 -1.08 9.63 -7.05
C ILE A 2 -1.31 10.14 -5.63
N LYS A 3 -2.35 9.65 -4.96
CA LYS A 3 -2.62 10.06 -3.58
C LYS A 3 -1.64 9.34 -2.63
N LYS A 4 -0.61 10.07 -2.19
CA LYS A 4 0.53 9.58 -1.40
C LYS A 4 0.26 9.35 0.09
N ASP A 5 -0.92 9.72 0.58
CA ASP A 5 -1.22 9.59 2.00
C ASP A 5 -2.56 8.88 2.25
N TYR A 6 -2.40 7.66 2.77
CA TYR A 6 -3.40 6.87 3.47
C TYR A 6 -2.72 6.13 4.61
N GLY A 7 -1.89 6.82 5.41
CA GLY A 7 -1.58 6.34 6.74
C GLY A 7 -2.91 6.15 7.47
N GLN A 8 -3.52 4.97 7.34
CA GLN A 8 -4.80 4.65 7.96
C GLN A 8 -4.50 4.38 9.43
N VAL A 9 -4.17 5.45 10.15
CA VAL A 9 -4.25 5.53 11.60
C VAL A 9 -5.73 5.57 11.95
N SER A 10 -6.40 4.45 11.68
CA SER A 10 -7.71 4.17 12.21
C SER A 10 -7.55 3.36 13.49
N PHE A 11 -8.56 3.43 14.35
CA PHE A 11 -8.68 2.57 15.53
C PHE A 11 -8.42 1.07 15.21
N TYR A 12 -8.75 0.64 13.99
CA TYR A 12 -8.57 -0.73 13.54
C TYR A 12 -7.11 -1.16 13.36
N SER A 13 -6.15 -0.24 13.30
CA SER A 13 -4.72 -0.58 13.25
C SER A 13 -4.26 -1.31 14.52
N TYR A 14 -4.69 -0.84 15.69
CA TYR A 14 -4.43 -1.50 16.97
C TYR A 14 -5.02 -2.91 17.03
N ILE A 15 -6.24 -3.07 16.52
CA ILE A 15 -6.91 -4.38 16.45
C ILE A 15 -6.18 -5.31 15.48
N TYR A 16 -5.74 -4.80 14.33
CA TYR A 16 -4.99 -5.57 13.34
C TYR A 16 -3.70 -6.15 13.94
N ASP A 17 -2.96 -5.36 14.70
CA ASP A 17 -1.74 -5.83 15.37
C ASP A 17 -2.01 -6.78 16.54
N ALA A 18 -3.15 -6.64 17.21
CA ALA A 18 -3.56 -7.54 18.29
C ALA A 18 -4.08 -8.90 17.78
N ILE A 19 -4.81 -8.93 16.66
CA ILE A 19 -5.48 -10.14 16.14
C ILE A 19 -4.57 -10.92 15.20
N ILE A 20 -3.82 -10.25 14.33
CA ILE A 20 -3.02 -10.93 13.30
C ILE A 20 -1.65 -11.32 13.87
N PRO A 21 -1.31 -12.63 13.94
CA PRO A 21 -0.05 -13.11 14.48
C PRO A 21 1.17 -12.47 13.82
N LYS A 22 2.26 -12.31 14.57
CA LYS A 22 3.52 -11.75 14.01
C LYS A 22 4.12 -12.63 12.91
N ASP A 23 4.01 -13.95 13.03
CA ASP A 23 4.45 -14.92 12.01
C ASP A 23 3.41 -15.11 10.88
N HIS A 24 2.51 -14.16 10.68
CA HIS A 24 1.60 -14.23 9.54
C HIS A 24 2.40 -14.08 8.24
N PHE A 25 2.14 -14.96 7.26
CA PHE A 25 2.85 -14.99 5.98
C PHE A 25 2.90 -13.61 5.30
N LEU A 26 1.77 -12.91 5.20
CA LEU A 26 1.72 -11.58 4.56
C LEU A 26 2.48 -10.50 5.34
N LYS A 27 2.60 -10.60 6.67
CA LYS A 27 3.42 -9.66 7.47
C LYS A 27 4.90 -9.90 7.18
N ARG A 28 5.32 -11.17 7.15
CA ARG A 28 6.69 -11.56 6.77
C ARG A 28 7.01 -11.17 5.33
N LEU A 29 6.06 -11.32 4.41
CA LEU A 29 6.21 -10.88 3.03
C LEU A 29 6.37 -9.37 2.93
N GLN A 30 5.56 -8.62 3.68
CA GLN A 30 5.67 -7.15 3.77
C GLN A 30 7.03 -6.69 4.31
N GLU A 31 7.62 -7.43 5.24
CA GLU A 31 8.96 -7.13 5.78
C GLU A 31 10.10 -7.59 4.86
N ALA A 32 9.88 -8.66 4.08
CA ALA A 32 10.91 -9.26 3.24
C ALA A 32 11.05 -8.59 1.86
N VAL A 33 10.02 -7.89 1.38
CA VAL A 33 9.97 -7.31 0.04
C VAL A 33 9.72 -5.81 0.13
N ASP A 34 10.62 -5.03 -0.46
CA ASP A 34 10.35 -3.61 -0.69
C ASP A 34 9.40 -3.47 -1.89
N PHE A 35 8.14 -3.13 -1.62
CA PHE A 35 7.14 -2.94 -2.65
C PHE A 35 7.13 -1.52 -3.25
N GLY A 36 8.06 -0.64 -2.85
CA GLY A 36 8.17 0.72 -3.41
C GLY A 36 8.29 0.73 -4.94
N TYR A 37 8.94 -0.28 -5.51
CA TYR A 37 9.13 -0.44 -6.95
C TYR A 37 7.81 -0.45 -7.74
N VAL A 38 6.68 -0.85 -7.15
CA VAL A 38 5.39 -0.90 -7.84
C VAL A 38 4.94 0.51 -8.20
N ASN A 39 5.08 1.45 -7.26
CA ASN A 39 4.74 2.85 -7.52
C ASN A 39 5.71 3.47 -8.53
N GLU A 40 7.01 3.18 -8.42
CA GLU A 40 8.04 3.65 -9.37
C GLU A 40 7.76 3.15 -10.80
N THR A 41 7.44 1.87 -10.95
CA THR A 41 7.16 1.26 -12.26
C THR A 41 5.91 1.85 -12.90
N CYS A 42 4.90 2.16 -12.09
CA CYS A 42 3.64 2.70 -12.56
C CYS A 42 3.63 4.22 -12.71
N GLU A 43 4.66 4.94 -12.25
CA GLU A 43 4.68 6.41 -12.21
C GLU A 43 4.38 7.05 -13.57
N ALA A 44 5.04 6.58 -14.63
CA ALA A 44 4.86 7.07 -15.99
C ALA A 44 3.44 6.87 -16.57
N LEU A 45 2.63 5.99 -15.96
CA LEU A 45 1.26 5.73 -16.39
C LEU A 45 0.25 6.72 -15.76
N TYR A 46 0.69 7.53 -14.80
CA TYR A 46 -0.16 8.50 -14.13
C TYR A 46 0.28 9.93 -14.49
N CYS A 47 -0.67 10.76 -14.90
CA CYS A 47 -0.41 12.19 -15.13
C CYS A 47 -0.27 12.92 -13.81
N GLU A 48 0.81 13.65 -13.55
CA GLU A 48 1.02 14.37 -12.27
C GLU A 48 0.01 15.49 -12.04
N ASP A 49 -0.25 16.30 -13.08
CA ASP A 49 -0.89 17.61 -12.95
C ASP A 49 -2.43 17.60 -13.13
N PHE A 50 -2.97 16.64 -13.88
CA PHE A 50 -4.37 16.67 -14.31
C PHE A 50 -5.16 15.44 -13.86
N GLY A 51 -6.46 15.66 -13.61
CA GLY A 51 -7.43 14.62 -13.29
C GLY A 51 -7.67 14.41 -11.80
N ARG A 52 -8.48 13.38 -11.49
CA ARG A 52 -8.78 12.99 -10.11
C ARG A 52 -7.59 12.23 -9.52
N PRO A 53 -7.17 12.51 -8.27
CA PRO A 53 -6.12 11.73 -7.64
C PRO A 53 -6.48 10.24 -7.58
N GLY A 54 -5.67 9.41 -8.21
CA GLY A 54 -5.82 7.95 -8.17
C GLY A 54 -5.35 7.38 -6.84
N TYR A 55 -5.88 6.20 -6.49
CA TYR A 55 -5.28 5.39 -5.42
C TYR A 55 -3.88 4.92 -5.84
N GLU A 56 -3.02 4.68 -4.86
CA GLU A 56 -1.68 4.17 -5.14
C GLU A 56 -1.72 2.81 -5.84
N PRO A 57 -0.97 2.63 -6.94
CA PRO A 57 -0.79 1.34 -7.61
C PRO A 57 -0.39 0.23 -6.63
N LEU A 58 0.46 0.55 -5.65
CA LEU A 58 0.86 -0.37 -4.60
C LEU A 58 -0.32 -0.96 -3.82
N ILE A 59 -1.34 -0.15 -3.48
CA ILE A 59 -2.50 -0.64 -2.74
C ILE A 59 -3.28 -1.64 -3.58
N MET A 60 -3.48 -1.34 -4.87
CA MET A 60 -4.16 -2.24 -5.79
C MET A 60 -3.40 -3.56 -5.96
N PHE A 61 -2.07 -3.49 -6.03
CA PHE A 61 -1.21 -4.66 -6.11
C PHE A 61 -1.27 -5.51 -4.83
N LYS A 62 -1.28 -4.90 -3.64
CA LYS A 62 -1.37 -5.64 -2.37
C LYS A 62 -2.70 -6.37 -2.20
N ILE A 63 -3.79 -5.94 -2.84
CA ILE A 63 -5.11 -6.61 -2.76
C ILE A 63 -5.09 -7.98 -3.46
N THR A 64 -4.17 -8.25 -4.39
CA THR A 64 -4.12 -9.53 -5.10
C THR A 64 -3.47 -10.67 -4.30
N PHE A 65 -3.01 -10.40 -3.07
CA PHE A 65 -2.32 -11.35 -2.19
C PHE A 65 -2.99 -11.40 -0.81
#